data_AF-A0A7S2UDM7-F1
#
_entry.id   AF-A0A7S2UDM7-F1
#
_cell.length_a   1.000
_cell.length_b   1.000
_cell.length_c   1.000
_cell.angle_alpha   90.00
_cell.angle_beta   90.00
_cell.angle_gamma   90.00
#
_symmetry.space_group_name_H-M   'P 1'
#
loop_
_entity.id
_entity.type
_entity.pdbx_description
1 polymer ?
#
loop_
_entity_poly.entity_id
_entity_poly.type
_entity_poly.pdbx_seq_one_letter_code
_entity_poly.pdbx_strand_id
1 'polypeptide(L)'
;MRYDDASAWCREVVSGGHVMLFDPDMFHSELTKASKQFDIPYESLHSFLRNVHLIHIKRTHHWVRSQLFVEQPHYLQAYTTTGTSTTATTATQEGDTRRSILEMARHLNHPPYMMARLVVEHMVCNTTTTTTTGPSKKFVTEAMRDPMNKLGTLEAIDPQYHSSQSFPSNTTKQPSVVKVDAFSGRPVPLPSQPVTRLATEVMEAIDSDPMYGPRQDRERHFVGLEHELMLEQSLRAMGMFCVCLWNEWKTLDLATHACRRRSKCSHSYFFFFFFRNTV
;
A
#
# COMPACT_ATOMS: atom_id res chain seq x y z
N MET A 1 9.11 29.85 4.47
CA MET A 1 8.36 28.70 3.92
C MET A 1 8.33 28.73 2.39
N ARG A 2 9.06 27.83 1.74
CA ARG A 2 9.22 27.73 0.27
C ARG A 2 8.29 26.67 -0.32
N TYR A 3 6.98 26.90 -0.21
CA TYR A 3 5.98 25.87 -0.54
C TYR A 3 5.99 25.44 -2.02
N ASP A 4 6.15 26.39 -2.95
CA ASP A 4 6.17 26.09 -4.38
C ASP A 4 7.36 25.21 -4.77
N ASP A 5 8.53 25.44 -4.16
CA ASP A 5 9.72 24.62 -4.38
C ASP A 5 9.54 23.20 -3.82
N ALA A 6 8.93 23.06 -2.63
CA ALA A 6 8.59 21.76 -2.07
C ALA A 6 7.57 21.01 -2.94
N SER A 7 6.59 21.72 -3.52
CA SER A 7 5.62 21.20 -4.48
C SER A 7 6.27 20.70 -5.76
N ALA A 8 7.21 21.46 -6.33
CA ALA A 8 7.98 21.03 -7.48
C ALA A 8 8.81 19.77 -7.17
N TRP A 9 9.53 19.78 -6.03
CA TRP A 9 10.34 18.64 -5.59
C TRP A 9 9.50 17.37 -5.39
N CYS A 10 8.36 17.45 -4.69
CA CYS A 10 7.49 16.28 -4.49
C CYS A 10 6.98 15.72 -5.83
N ARG A 11 6.65 16.57 -6.80
CA ARG A 11 6.20 16.13 -8.13
C ARG A 11 7.33 15.47 -8.91
N GLU A 12 8.52 16.04 -8.87
CA GLU A 12 9.71 15.48 -9.51
C GLU A 12 10.02 14.09 -8.96
N VAL A 13 10.15 13.96 -7.63
CA VAL A 13 10.35 12.69 -6.92
C VAL A 13 9.33 11.63 -7.33
N VAL A 14 8.04 11.98 -7.33
CA VAL A 14 6.95 11.05 -7.66
C VAL A 14 6.95 10.69 -9.15
N SER A 15 7.09 11.66 -10.03
CA SER A 15 7.07 11.42 -11.49
C SER A 15 8.31 10.66 -11.98
N GLY A 16 9.47 10.91 -11.36
CA GLY A 16 10.74 10.27 -11.69
C GLY A 16 10.92 8.89 -11.07
N GLY A 17 9.99 8.45 -10.20
CA GLY A 17 10.11 7.16 -9.52
C GLY A 17 11.35 7.08 -8.64
N HIS A 18 11.60 8.13 -7.85
CA HIS A 18 12.78 8.20 -7.01
C HIS A 18 12.89 6.98 -6.09
N VAL A 19 14.11 6.46 -5.89
CA VAL A 19 14.36 5.21 -5.16
C VAL A 19 13.81 5.22 -3.72
N MET A 20 13.76 6.40 -3.10
CA MET A 20 13.19 6.59 -1.76
C MET A 20 11.70 6.20 -1.66
N LEU A 21 10.97 6.09 -2.78
CA LEU A 21 9.56 5.66 -2.77
C LEU A 21 9.40 4.14 -2.59
N PHE A 22 10.52 3.39 -2.57
CA PHE A 22 10.56 1.92 -2.52
C PHE A 22 11.47 1.39 -1.40
N ASP A 23 11.87 2.27 -0.48
CA ASP A 23 12.75 1.97 0.64
C ASP A 23 12.39 2.89 1.82
N PRO A 24 11.87 2.34 2.93
CA PRO A 24 11.44 3.13 4.08
C PRO A 24 12.56 3.94 4.75
N ASP A 25 13.77 3.40 4.83
CA ASP A 25 14.88 4.06 5.52
C ASP A 25 15.37 5.26 4.71
N MET A 26 15.53 5.08 3.39
CA MET A 26 15.84 6.19 2.49
C MET A 26 14.72 7.22 2.43
N PHE A 27 13.46 6.79 2.46
CA PHE A 27 12.32 7.69 2.50
C PHE A 27 12.39 8.65 3.69
N HIS A 28 12.59 8.12 4.89
CA HIS A 28 12.68 8.93 6.11
C HIS A 28 13.90 9.87 6.09
N SER A 29 15.05 9.37 5.63
CA SER A 29 16.28 10.16 5.50
C SER A 29 16.12 11.34 4.54
N GLU A 30 15.66 11.08 3.30
CA GLU A 30 15.49 12.10 2.27
C GLU A 30 14.40 13.11 2.64
N LEU A 31 13.29 12.65 3.22
CA LEU A 31 12.21 13.53 3.62
C LEU A 31 12.62 14.44 4.80
N THR A 32 13.47 13.95 5.72
CA THR A 32 14.05 14.77 6.80
C THR A 32 15.00 15.84 6.24
N LYS A 33 15.82 15.50 5.24
CA LYS A 33 16.67 16.48 4.55
C LYS A 33 15.83 17.55 3.85
N ALA A 34 14.82 17.13 3.09
CA ALA A 34 13.90 18.02 2.38
C ALA A 34 13.12 18.93 3.34
N SER A 35 12.66 18.41 4.48
CA SER A 35 11.99 19.18 5.54
C SER A 35 12.85 20.35 6.03
N LYS A 36 14.14 20.10 6.29
CA LYS A 36 15.10 21.16 6.68
C LYS A 36 15.39 22.12 5.53
N GLN A 37 15.51 21.62 4.30
CA GLN A 37 15.81 22.41 3.11
C GLN A 37 14.69 23.42 2.77
N PHE A 38 13.43 23.00 2.88
CA PHE A 38 12.27 23.83 2.51
C PHE A 38 11.68 24.62 3.68
N ASP A 39 12.17 24.37 4.90
CA ASP A 39 11.64 24.95 6.14
C ASP A 39 10.13 24.60 6.31
N ILE A 40 9.84 23.30 6.25
CA ILE A 40 8.49 22.73 6.40
C ILE A 40 8.56 21.58 7.42
N PRO A 41 7.67 21.50 8.42
CA PRO A 41 7.63 20.38 9.36
C PRO A 41 7.56 19.03 8.63
N TYR A 42 8.30 18.05 9.14
CA TYR A 42 8.44 16.72 8.54
C TYR A 42 7.08 16.08 8.22
N GLU A 43 6.14 16.14 9.17
CA GLU A 43 4.79 15.56 9.08
C GLU A 43 3.95 16.23 7.98
N SER A 44 4.10 17.55 7.84
CA SER A 44 3.43 18.32 6.80
C SER A 44 3.97 17.97 5.41
N LEU A 45 5.28 17.86 5.26
CA LEU A 45 5.91 17.47 4.00
C LEU A 45 5.59 16.01 3.64
N HIS A 46 5.56 15.11 4.63
CA HIS A 46 5.12 13.72 4.48
C HIS A 46 3.70 13.62 3.92
N SER A 47 2.76 14.31 4.58
CA SER A 47 1.35 14.36 4.17
C SER A 47 1.19 14.92 2.75
N PHE A 48 1.95 15.97 2.44
CA PHE A 48 1.93 16.62 1.15
C PHE A 48 2.48 15.72 0.02
N LEU A 49 3.65 15.10 0.22
CA LEU A 49 4.24 14.15 -0.73
C LEU A 49 3.29 12.99 -1.02
N ARG A 50 2.66 12.44 0.02
CA ARG A 50 1.65 11.39 -0.12
C ARG A 50 0.46 11.83 -0.98
N ASN A 51 -0.05 13.04 -0.79
CA ASN A 51 -1.17 13.56 -1.60
C ASN A 51 -0.78 13.69 -3.08
N VAL A 52 0.43 14.19 -3.36
CA VAL A 52 0.98 14.24 -4.72
C VAL A 52 1.07 12.83 -5.30
N HIS A 53 1.58 11.87 -4.54
CA HIS A 53 1.70 10.48 -4.95
C HIS A 53 0.33 9.82 -5.20
N LEU A 54 -0.67 10.05 -4.35
CA LEU A 54 -2.04 9.58 -4.53
C LEU A 54 -2.65 10.06 -5.86
N ILE A 55 -2.43 11.33 -6.21
CA ILE A 55 -2.91 11.87 -7.49
C ILE A 55 -2.19 11.20 -8.65
N HIS A 56 -0.87 11.01 -8.55
CA HIS A 56 -0.09 10.30 -9.56
C HIS A 56 -0.59 8.87 -9.76
N ILE A 57 -0.74 8.09 -8.68
CA ILE A 57 -1.26 6.72 -8.72
C ILE A 57 -2.64 6.66 -9.37
N LYS A 58 -3.57 7.54 -9.01
CA LYS A 58 -4.91 7.57 -9.63
C LYS A 58 -4.84 7.77 -11.14
N ARG A 59 -3.88 8.58 -11.62
CA ARG A 59 -3.66 8.83 -13.05
C ARG A 59 -2.99 7.66 -13.75
N THR A 60 -2.03 6.99 -13.11
CA THR A 60 -1.21 5.95 -13.76
C THR A 60 -1.75 4.53 -13.54
N HIS A 61 -2.64 4.29 -12.57
CA HIS A 61 -3.06 2.94 -12.18
C HIS A 61 -3.65 2.10 -13.32
N HIS A 62 -4.52 2.69 -14.15
CA HIS A 62 -5.11 1.97 -15.28
C HIS A 62 -4.06 1.59 -16.33
N TRP A 63 -3.09 2.47 -16.58
CA TRP A 63 -1.97 2.21 -17.47
C TRP A 63 -1.05 1.11 -16.92
N VAL A 64 -0.68 1.18 -15.63
CA VAL A 64 0.11 0.12 -14.96
C VAL A 64 -0.60 -1.23 -15.06
N ARG A 65 -1.92 -1.27 -14.83
CA ARG A 65 -2.73 -2.48 -14.98
C ARG A 65 -2.73 -3.01 -16.41
N SER A 66 -2.87 -2.13 -17.41
CA SER A 66 -2.80 -2.50 -18.84
C SER A 66 -1.43 -3.07 -19.20
N GLN A 67 -0.36 -2.42 -18.74
CA GLN A 67 1.02 -2.87 -18.96
C GLN A 67 1.28 -4.26 -18.39
N LEU A 68 0.85 -4.51 -17.15
CA LEU A 68 1.05 -5.81 -16.49
C LEU A 68 0.28 -6.97 -17.15
N PHE A 69 -0.95 -6.73 -17.60
CA PHE A 69 -1.88 -7.82 -17.96
C PHE A 69 -2.25 -7.87 -19.44
N VAL A 70 -2.10 -6.79 -20.21
CA VAL A 70 -2.56 -6.69 -21.60
C VAL A 70 -1.39 -6.45 -22.54
N GLU A 71 -0.61 -5.38 -22.33
CA GLU A 71 0.39 -4.91 -23.30
C GLU A 71 1.72 -5.64 -23.16
N GLN A 72 2.13 -5.98 -21.93
CA GLN A 72 3.40 -6.63 -21.65
C GLN A 72 3.20 -7.87 -20.75
N PRO A 73 2.51 -8.93 -21.24
CA PRO A 73 2.27 -10.16 -20.47
C PRO A 73 3.58 -10.83 -20.06
N HIS A 74 4.69 -10.50 -20.73
CA HIS A 74 6.02 -10.97 -20.39
C HIS A 74 6.48 -10.54 -18.98
N TYR A 75 5.95 -9.47 -18.37
CA TYR A 75 6.28 -9.15 -16.96
C TYR A 75 5.76 -10.21 -16.02
N LEU A 76 4.48 -10.52 -16.13
CA LEU A 76 3.84 -11.51 -15.30
C LEU A 76 4.25 -12.93 -15.69
N GLN A 77 4.51 -13.17 -16.96
CA GLN A 77 5.04 -14.44 -17.44
C GLN A 77 6.47 -14.65 -16.94
N ALA A 78 7.38 -13.67 -17.03
CA ALA A 78 8.71 -13.77 -16.45
C ALA A 78 8.65 -13.97 -14.91
N TYR A 79 7.65 -13.37 -14.26
CA TYR A 79 7.36 -13.58 -12.86
C TYR A 79 6.96 -15.04 -12.55
N THR A 80 6.21 -15.71 -13.44
CA THR A 80 5.70 -17.08 -13.25
C THR A 80 6.58 -18.19 -13.86
N THR A 81 7.42 -17.92 -14.86
CA THR A 81 8.18 -18.95 -15.60
C THR A 81 9.57 -19.23 -15.04
N THR A 82 9.86 -18.87 -13.79
CA THR A 82 11.18 -19.05 -13.18
C THR A 82 11.49 -20.55 -13.00
N GLY A 83 12.28 -21.17 -13.90
CA GLY A 83 12.67 -22.57 -13.67
C GLY A 83 13.45 -23.37 -14.72
N THR A 84 13.80 -22.88 -15.93
CA THR A 84 14.44 -23.78 -16.92
C THR A 84 15.70 -23.27 -17.65
N SER A 85 16.26 -22.10 -17.33
CA SER A 85 17.57 -21.67 -17.87
C SER A 85 18.75 -22.35 -17.15
N THR A 86 18.78 -23.68 -17.16
CA THR A 86 19.90 -24.49 -16.63
C THR A 86 21.07 -24.57 -17.62
N THR A 87 21.53 -23.43 -18.11
CA THR A 87 22.83 -23.33 -18.77
C THR A 87 23.61 -22.19 -18.16
N ALA A 88 24.12 -22.47 -16.97
CA ALA A 88 25.20 -21.74 -16.34
C ALA A 88 26.46 -21.81 -17.22
N THR A 89 26.54 -20.96 -18.24
CA THR A 89 27.80 -20.68 -18.91
C THR A 89 27.83 -19.22 -19.30
N THR A 90 28.80 -18.52 -18.72
CA THR A 90 29.19 -17.12 -18.98
C THR A 90 28.21 -16.05 -18.51
N ALA A 91 28.49 -15.56 -17.30
CA ALA A 91 28.03 -14.30 -16.77
C ALA A 91 28.47 -13.15 -17.69
N THR A 92 27.54 -12.66 -18.50
CA THR A 92 27.54 -11.31 -19.05
C THR A 92 26.23 -10.65 -18.62
N GLN A 93 26.36 -9.42 -18.14
CA GLN A 93 25.35 -8.59 -17.49
C GLN A 93 24.00 -8.55 -18.23
N GLU A 94 22.90 -8.42 -17.47
CA GLU A 94 21.49 -8.16 -17.90
C GLU A 94 20.54 -9.35 -18.14
N GLY A 95 20.95 -10.61 -17.99
CA GLY A 95 20.19 -11.72 -18.57
C GLY A 95 19.04 -12.41 -17.80
N ASP A 96 19.04 -12.50 -16.45
CA ASP A 96 18.15 -13.49 -15.80
C ASP A 96 17.77 -13.12 -14.34
N THR A 97 17.41 -11.86 -14.10
CA THR A 97 16.94 -11.44 -12.77
C THR A 97 15.49 -11.88 -12.58
N ARG A 98 15.28 -12.83 -11.68
CA ARG A 98 13.96 -13.19 -11.15
C ARG A 98 13.24 -11.91 -10.72
N ARG A 99 12.25 -11.49 -11.50
CA ARG A 99 11.49 -10.27 -11.19
C ARG A 99 10.71 -10.50 -9.89
N SER A 100 11.00 -9.73 -8.86
CA SER A 100 10.19 -9.68 -7.63
C SER A 100 9.05 -8.67 -7.78
N ILE A 101 8.04 -8.74 -6.91
CA ILE A 101 6.98 -7.71 -6.85
C ILE A 101 7.58 -6.31 -6.66
N LEU A 102 8.61 -6.20 -5.85
CA LEU A 102 9.28 -4.94 -5.55
C LEU A 102 10.04 -4.38 -6.76
N GLU A 103 10.69 -5.23 -7.55
CA GLU A 103 11.33 -4.82 -8.81
C GLU A 103 10.31 -4.37 -9.85
N MET A 104 9.17 -5.07 -9.98
CA MET A 104 8.08 -4.64 -10.84
C MET A 104 7.51 -3.28 -10.42
N ALA A 105 7.34 -3.06 -9.12
CA ALA A 105 6.89 -1.80 -8.54
C ALA A 105 7.84 -0.65 -8.91
N ARG A 106 9.16 -0.84 -8.75
CA ARG A 106 10.18 0.13 -9.15
C ARG A 106 10.15 0.43 -10.65
N HIS A 107 10.13 -0.62 -11.47
CA HIS A 107 10.17 -0.48 -12.92
C HIS A 107 8.97 0.29 -13.47
N LEU A 108 7.78 0.04 -12.93
CA LEU A 108 6.53 0.68 -13.37
C LEU A 108 6.20 1.96 -12.60
N ASN A 109 7.11 2.42 -11.73
CA ASN A 109 6.89 3.55 -10.82
C ASN A 109 5.52 3.49 -10.12
N HIS A 110 5.27 2.37 -9.43
CA HIS A 110 4.01 2.11 -8.73
C HIS A 110 4.28 1.72 -7.28
N PRO A 111 3.44 2.10 -6.30
CA PRO A 111 3.68 1.73 -4.91
C PRO A 111 3.79 0.21 -4.71
N PRO A 112 4.80 -0.29 -3.99
CA PRO A 112 4.98 -1.72 -3.73
C PRO A 112 3.71 -2.41 -3.20
N TYR A 113 2.99 -1.80 -2.26
CA TYR A 113 1.76 -2.35 -1.71
C TYR A 113 0.65 -2.49 -2.76
N MET A 114 0.50 -1.47 -3.61
CA MET A 114 -0.51 -1.48 -4.67
C MET A 114 -0.15 -2.48 -5.78
N MET A 115 1.14 -2.62 -6.10
CA MET A 115 1.65 -3.64 -7.01
C MET A 115 1.38 -5.05 -6.48
N ALA A 116 1.71 -5.31 -5.20
CA ALA A 116 1.43 -6.57 -4.55
C ALA A 116 -0.06 -6.92 -4.60
N ARG A 117 -0.92 -5.93 -4.34
CA ARG A 117 -2.37 -6.10 -4.44
C ARG A 117 -2.82 -6.50 -5.85
N LEU A 118 -2.29 -5.86 -6.90
CA LEU A 118 -2.61 -6.21 -8.29
C LEU A 118 -2.18 -7.65 -8.64
N VAL A 119 -0.99 -8.05 -8.19
CA VAL A 119 -0.48 -9.42 -8.39
C VAL A 119 -1.35 -10.43 -7.66
N VAL A 120 -1.69 -10.20 -6.38
CA VAL A 120 -2.57 -11.09 -5.60
C VAL A 120 -3.96 -11.18 -6.22
N GLU A 121 -4.53 -10.05 -6.65
CA GLU A 121 -5.81 -10.04 -7.37
C GLU A 121 -5.72 -10.97 -8.59
N HIS A 122 -4.70 -10.86 -9.42
CA HIS A 122 -4.57 -11.70 -10.61
C HIS A 122 -4.31 -13.19 -10.30
N MET A 123 -3.37 -13.48 -9.40
CA MET A 123 -2.94 -14.85 -9.07
C MET A 123 -4.00 -15.68 -8.33
N VAL A 124 -4.98 -15.01 -7.71
CA VAL A 124 -6.10 -15.67 -7.02
C VAL A 124 -7.36 -15.65 -7.88
N CYS A 125 -7.53 -14.68 -8.80
CA CYS A 125 -8.69 -14.62 -9.69
C CYS A 125 -8.78 -15.82 -10.63
N ASN A 126 -7.64 -16.26 -11.15
CA ASN A 126 -7.59 -17.26 -12.22
C ASN A 126 -7.80 -18.69 -11.72
N THR A 127 -7.64 -18.94 -10.42
CA THR A 127 -7.81 -20.25 -9.78
C THR A 127 -9.28 -20.66 -9.65
N THR A 128 -10.17 -19.71 -9.40
CA THR A 128 -11.62 -19.95 -9.22
C THR A 128 -12.35 -20.04 -10.55
N THR A 129 -12.11 -21.10 -11.31
CA THR A 129 -12.79 -21.38 -12.59
C THR A 129 -14.26 -21.82 -12.46
N THR A 130 -14.80 -21.96 -11.25
CA THR A 130 -16.13 -22.56 -11.01
C THR A 130 -17.20 -21.63 -10.44
N THR A 131 -16.91 -20.37 -10.15
CA THR A 131 -17.96 -19.40 -9.78
C THR A 131 -17.75 -18.08 -10.51
N THR A 132 -18.79 -17.62 -11.20
CA THR A 132 -18.87 -16.42 -12.07
C THR A 132 -18.60 -15.09 -11.33
N THR A 133 -18.18 -15.15 -10.08
CA THR A 133 -17.82 -14.04 -9.22
C THR A 133 -16.34 -14.19 -8.90
N GLY A 134 -15.50 -13.27 -9.39
CA GLY A 134 -14.08 -13.25 -9.04
C GLY A 134 -13.82 -13.29 -7.53
N PRO A 135 -12.55 -13.41 -7.10
CA PRO A 135 -12.18 -13.61 -5.71
C PRO A 135 -12.79 -12.48 -4.90
N SER A 136 -13.44 -12.85 -3.80
CA SER A 136 -14.12 -11.86 -2.99
C SER A 136 -13.12 -10.76 -2.61
N LYS A 137 -13.50 -9.49 -2.75
CA LYS A 137 -12.67 -8.35 -2.29
C LYS A 137 -12.21 -8.54 -0.83
N LYS A 138 -13.00 -9.30 -0.06
CA LYS A 138 -12.69 -9.78 1.29
C LYS A 138 -11.44 -10.66 1.33
N PHE A 139 -11.31 -11.67 0.45
CA PHE A 139 -10.11 -12.53 0.38
C PHE A 139 -8.85 -11.71 0.10
N VAL A 140 -8.85 -10.85 -0.92
CA VAL A 140 -7.68 -10.02 -1.26
C VAL A 140 -7.29 -9.14 -0.06
N THR A 141 -8.28 -8.55 0.61
CA THR A 141 -8.03 -7.72 1.80
C THR A 141 -7.45 -8.53 2.95
N GLU A 142 -7.95 -9.75 3.18
CA GLU A 142 -7.40 -10.67 4.18
C GLU A 142 -5.98 -11.13 3.81
N ALA A 143 -5.72 -11.42 2.53
CA ALA A 143 -4.41 -11.81 2.02
C ALA A 143 -3.38 -10.71 2.14
N MET A 144 -3.76 -9.45 1.92
CA MET A 144 -2.87 -8.30 2.15
C MET A 144 -2.67 -8.01 3.65
N ARG A 145 -3.62 -8.38 4.52
CA ARG A 145 -3.50 -8.20 5.98
C ARG A 145 -2.62 -9.26 6.61
N ASP A 146 -2.69 -10.50 6.11
CA ASP A 146 -1.99 -11.65 6.65
C ASP A 146 -1.51 -12.58 5.51
N PRO A 147 -0.46 -12.16 4.76
CA PRO A 147 0.02 -12.89 3.58
C PRO A 147 0.42 -14.32 3.89
N MET A 148 1.07 -14.54 5.05
CA MET A 148 1.61 -15.84 5.45
C MET A 148 0.51 -16.88 5.64
N ASN A 149 -0.60 -16.51 6.29
CA ASN A 149 -1.67 -17.47 6.56
C ASN A 149 -2.63 -17.65 5.36
N LYS A 150 -2.80 -16.63 4.52
CA LYS A 150 -3.80 -16.65 3.43
C LYS A 150 -3.24 -17.04 2.07
N LEU A 151 -1.97 -16.73 1.81
CA LEU A 151 -1.26 -17.08 0.59
C LEU A 151 -0.22 -18.18 0.83
N GLY A 152 0.01 -18.59 2.09
CA GLY A 152 0.99 -19.61 2.44
C GLY A 152 0.66 -21.02 1.95
N THR A 153 -0.55 -21.29 1.47
CA THR A 153 -0.95 -22.57 0.90
C THR A 153 -1.06 -22.48 -0.64
N LEU A 154 -0.55 -23.50 -1.33
CA LEU A 154 -0.57 -23.58 -2.80
C LEU A 154 -1.99 -23.69 -3.39
N GLU A 155 -2.96 -24.14 -2.60
CA GLU A 155 -4.37 -24.27 -3.00
C GLU A 155 -5.01 -22.94 -3.37
N ALA A 156 -4.56 -21.84 -2.75
CA ALA A 156 -5.09 -20.51 -2.98
C ALA A 156 -4.50 -19.81 -4.22
N ILE A 157 -3.46 -20.39 -4.84
CA ILE A 157 -2.66 -19.76 -5.89
C ILE A 157 -2.85 -20.49 -7.22
N ASP A 158 -2.92 -19.73 -8.32
CA ASP A 158 -2.90 -20.25 -9.70
C ASP A 158 -1.85 -21.38 -9.89
N PRO A 159 -2.25 -22.57 -10.39
CA PRO A 159 -1.33 -23.66 -10.70
C PRO A 159 -0.17 -23.25 -11.62
N GLN A 160 -0.37 -22.26 -12.50
CA GLN A 160 0.70 -21.73 -13.36
C GLN A 160 1.86 -21.14 -12.56
N TYR A 161 1.61 -20.73 -11.31
CA TYR A 161 2.62 -20.17 -10.43
C TYR A 161 3.42 -21.23 -9.68
N HIS A 162 2.95 -22.49 -9.63
CA HIS A 162 3.59 -23.56 -8.87
C HIS A 162 5.01 -23.86 -9.37
N SER A 163 5.28 -23.67 -10.66
CA SER A 163 6.61 -23.81 -11.27
C SER A 163 7.63 -22.77 -10.73
N SER A 164 7.17 -21.55 -10.42
CA SER A 164 8.02 -20.47 -9.90
C SER A 164 8.40 -20.61 -8.41
N GLN A 165 7.76 -21.57 -7.73
CA GLN A 165 7.96 -21.88 -6.31
C GLN A 165 9.20 -22.72 -6.07
N SER A 166 10.04 -22.97 -7.08
CA SER A 166 11.30 -23.69 -6.91
C SER A 166 12.18 -22.96 -5.87
N PHE A 167 12.11 -23.44 -4.63
CA PHE A 167 12.99 -22.97 -3.56
C PHE A 167 14.38 -23.49 -3.87
N PRO A 168 15.40 -22.63 -3.97
CA PRO A 168 16.77 -23.13 -3.93
C PRO A 168 16.90 -23.92 -2.63
N SER A 169 17.17 -25.22 -2.74
CA SER A 169 17.14 -26.18 -1.64
C SER A 169 18.24 -25.97 -0.59
N ASN A 170 18.89 -24.80 -0.58
CA ASN A 170 20.04 -24.49 0.24
C ASN A 170 19.66 -23.55 1.39
N THR A 171 19.39 -24.14 2.55
CA THR A 171 19.95 -23.69 3.84
C THR A 171 19.66 -22.25 4.30
N THR A 172 18.48 -21.69 4.03
CA THR A 172 18.07 -20.46 4.73
C THR A 172 17.16 -20.83 5.90
N LYS A 173 17.63 -20.53 7.12
CA LYS A 173 16.90 -20.68 8.38
C LYS A 173 15.51 -20.05 8.24
N GLN A 174 14.50 -20.87 8.01
CA GLN A 174 13.11 -20.44 8.03
C GLN A 174 12.86 -19.80 9.40
N PRO A 175 12.29 -18.58 9.48
CA PRO A 175 11.87 -18.02 10.75
C PRO A 175 10.82 -18.98 11.33
N SER A 176 11.16 -19.66 12.42
CA SER A 176 10.22 -20.52 13.14
C SER A 176 9.11 -19.63 13.68
N VAL A 177 7.97 -19.62 13.00
CA VAL A 177 6.77 -18.93 13.49
C VAL A 177 6.28 -19.70 14.71
N VAL A 178 6.68 -19.21 15.89
CA VAL A 178 6.21 -19.74 17.17
C VAL A 178 4.81 -19.16 17.40
N LYS A 179 3.77 -19.96 17.19
CA LYS A 179 2.48 -19.66 17.83
C LYS A 179 2.62 -20.01 19.31
N VAL A 180 2.43 -19.00 20.15
CA VAL A 180 2.28 -19.19 21.58
C VAL A 180 0.84 -19.61 21.81
N ASP A 181 0.65 -20.82 22.31
CA ASP A 181 -0.67 -21.35 22.57
C ASP A 181 -1.32 -20.56 23.71
N ALA A 182 -2.45 -19.90 23.43
CA ALA A 182 -3.06 -18.89 24.31
C ALA A 182 -3.45 -19.45 25.69
N PHE A 183 -3.52 -20.78 25.82
CA PHE A 183 -3.90 -21.47 27.05
C PHE A 183 -2.71 -22.03 27.84
N SER A 184 -1.59 -22.35 27.19
CA SER A 184 -0.45 -23.02 27.85
C SER A 184 0.82 -22.18 27.91
N GLY A 185 0.90 -21.08 27.14
CA GLY A 185 2.12 -20.27 27.00
C GLY A 185 3.31 -21.05 26.40
N ARG A 186 3.13 -22.32 26.03
CA ARG A 186 4.20 -23.12 25.43
C ARG A 186 4.29 -22.84 23.93
N PRO A 187 5.51 -22.69 23.39
CA PRO A 187 5.76 -22.74 21.95
C PRO A 187 5.26 -24.09 21.43
N VAL A 188 4.18 -24.10 20.65
CA VAL A 188 3.83 -25.30 19.87
C VAL A 188 4.56 -25.18 18.55
N PRO A 189 5.47 -26.13 18.20
CA PRO A 189 6.09 -26.15 16.89
C PRO A 189 4.98 -26.35 15.85
N LEU A 190 4.65 -25.29 15.10
CA LEU A 190 3.78 -25.44 13.95
C LEU A 190 4.54 -26.32 12.93
N PRO A 191 3.89 -27.31 12.29
CA PRO A 191 4.49 -27.97 11.14
C PRO A 191 4.95 -26.88 10.18
N SER A 192 6.24 -26.90 9.85
CA SER A 192 6.90 -25.95 8.95
C SER A 192 6.34 -26.15 7.54
N GLN A 193 5.13 -25.65 7.31
CA GLN A 193 4.58 -25.62 5.97
C GLN A 193 5.48 -24.71 5.12
N PRO A 194 5.85 -25.14 3.91
CA PRO A 194 6.61 -24.30 3.00
C PRO A 194 5.75 -23.08 2.67
N VAL A 195 6.19 -21.91 3.15
CA VAL A 195 5.56 -20.62 2.85
C VAL A 195 5.78 -20.33 1.38
N THR A 196 4.73 -19.98 0.65
CA THR A 196 4.84 -19.67 -0.77
C THR A 196 5.71 -18.43 -1.02
N ARG A 197 6.41 -18.42 -2.16
CA ARG A 197 7.13 -17.25 -2.68
C ARG A 197 6.25 -16.01 -2.72
N LEU A 198 5.02 -16.15 -3.24
CA LEU A 198 4.05 -15.06 -3.33
C LEU A 198 3.77 -14.44 -1.95
N ALA A 199 3.54 -15.26 -0.92
CA ALA A 199 3.31 -14.74 0.43
C ALA A 199 4.52 -13.93 0.95
N THR A 200 5.73 -14.42 0.68
CA THR A 200 6.98 -13.77 1.08
C THR A 200 7.18 -12.42 0.37
N GLU A 201 7.01 -12.39 -0.95
CA GLU A 201 7.18 -11.16 -1.72
C GLU A 201 6.07 -10.14 -1.46
N VAL A 202 4.84 -10.59 -1.18
CA VAL A 202 3.76 -9.69 -0.76
C VAL A 202 4.10 -9.04 0.59
N MET A 203 4.63 -9.81 1.55
CA MET A 203 5.08 -9.27 2.82
C MET A 203 6.23 -8.26 2.62
N GLU A 204 7.24 -8.63 1.83
CA GLU A 204 8.37 -7.75 1.51
C GLU A 204 7.89 -6.44 0.86
N ALA A 205 6.95 -6.52 -0.09
CA ALA A 205 6.39 -5.33 -0.72
C ALA A 205 5.57 -4.46 0.25
N ILE A 206 4.84 -5.07 1.19
CA ILE A 206 4.12 -4.34 2.24
C ILE A 206 5.12 -3.61 3.16
N ASP A 207 6.18 -4.30 3.58
CA ASP A 207 7.18 -3.75 4.49
C ASP A 207 8.06 -2.68 3.83
N SER A 208 8.28 -2.79 2.52
CA SER A 208 9.07 -1.85 1.73
C SER A 208 8.29 -0.62 1.25
N ASP A 209 6.97 -0.56 1.44
CA ASP A 209 6.17 0.60 1.03
C ASP A 209 6.17 1.68 2.12
N PRO A 210 6.86 2.81 1.92
CA PRO A 210 6.95 3.87 2.92
C PRO A 210 5.64 4.63 3.10
N MET A 211 4.66 4.46 2.21
CA MET A 211 3.45 5.28 2.22
C MET A 211 2.19 4.47 2.42
N TYR A 212 2.04 3.32 1.77
CA TYR A 212 0.81 2.54 1.71
C TYR A 212 1.07 1.17 2.32
N GLY A 213 0.58 0.94 3.53
CA GLY A 213 0.72 -0.35 4.18
C GLY A 213 -0.02 -0.37 5.51
N PRO A 214 -0.24 -1.55 6.11
CA PRO A 214 -0.96 -1.67 7.39
C PRO A 214 -0.29 -0.89 8.52
N ARG A 215 1.04 -0.79 8.51
CA ARG A 215 1.80 0.01 9.47
C ARG A 215 1.52 1.51 9.30
N GLN A 216 1.64 2.00 8.07
CA GLN A 216 1.34 3.39 7.71
C GLN A 216 -0.14 3.74 7.95
N ASP A 217 -1.09 2.85 7.69
CA ASP A 217 -2.51 3.10 7.97
C ASP A 217 -2.80 3.20 9.47
N ARG A 218 -2.07 2.47 10.31
CA ARG A 218 -2.12 2.67 11.78
C ARG A 218 -1.53 4.02 12.17
N GLU A 219 -0.35 4.36 11.67
CA GLU A 219 0.31 5.65 11.94
C GLU A 219 -0.54 6.83 11.47
N ARG A 220 -1.19 6.75 10.31
CA ARG A 220 -2.15 7.75 9.80
C ARG A 220 -3.37 7.93 10.70
N HIS A 221 -3.87 6.85 11.31
CA HIS A 221 -5.00 6.96 12.23
C HIS A 221 -4.61 7.83 13.43
N PHE A 222 -3.38 7.68 13.93
CA PHE A 222 -2.86 8.51 15.02
C PHE A 222 -2.56 9.95 14.58
N VAL A 223 -1.92 10.15 13.42
CA VAL A 223 -1.60 11.49 12.90
C VAL A 223 -2.87 12.28 12.53
N GLY A 224 -3.89 11.62 11.97
CA GLY A 224 -5.19 12.23 11.69
C GLY A 224 -5.85 12.76 12.97
N LEU A 225 -5.82 11.95 14.04
CA LEU A 225 -6.28 12.35 15.38
C LEU A 225 -5.50 13.56 15.93
N GLU A 226 -4.16 13.56 15.81
CA GLU A 226 -3.33 14.67 16.30
C GLU A 226 -3.55 15.96 15.51
N HIS A 227 -3.66 15.87 14.18
CA HIS A 227 -3.95 17.03 13.34
C HIS A 227 -5.36 17.57 13.58
N GLU A 228 -6.35 16.69 13.80
CA GLU A 228 -7.70 17.08 14.18
C GLU A 228 -7.70 17.81 15.52
N LEU A 229 -6.96 17.31 16.52
CA LEU A 229 -6.81 17.96 17.82
C LEU A 229 -6.12 19.33 17.70
N MET A 230 -5.04 19.43 16.91
CA MET A 230 -4.32 20.69 16.68
C MET A 230 -5.17 21.71 15.93
N LEU A 231 -5.93 21.25 14.91
CA LEU A 231 -6.86 22.08 14.16
C LEU A 231 -8.00 22.55 15.07
N GLU A 232 -8.55 21.67 15.89
CA GLU A 232 -9.58 22.02 16.89
C GLU A 232 -9.07 23.07 17.86
N GLN A 233 -7.87 22.91 18.42
CA GLN A 233 -7.25 23.88 19.32
C GLN A 233 -7.03 25.24 18.64
N SER A 234 -6.52 25.23 17.41
CA SER A 234 -6.26 26.46 16.64
C SER A 234 -7.55 27.19 16.29
N LEU A 235 -8.59 26.45 15.86
CA LEU A 235 -9.91 27.00 15.60
C LEU A 235 -10.53 27.56 16.89
N ARG A 236 -10.43 26.83 18.00
CA ARG A 236 -10.93 27.27 19.32
C ARG A 236 -10.25 28.56 19.78
N ALA A 237 -8.94 28.68 19.58
CA ALA A 237 -8.19 29.90 19.86
C ALA A 237 -8.66 31.10 19.02
N MET A 238 -9.15 30.86 17.80
CA MET A 238 -9.77 31.87 16.94
C MET A 238 -11.27 32.12 17.24
N GLY A 239 -11.82 31.52 18.31
CA GLY A 239 -13.24 31.63 18.66
C GLY A 239 -14.17 30.83 17.74
N MET A 240 -13.61 29.91 16.95
CA MET A 240 -14.34 29.01 16.05
C MET A 240 -14.41 27.63 16.70
N PHE A 241 -15.63 27.13 16.93
CA PHE A 241 -15.79 25.75 17.38
C PHE A 241 -16.01 24.84 16.17
N CYS A 242 -15.20 23.80 16.06
CA CYS A 242 -15.40 22.75 15.08
C CYS A 242 -15.90 21.51 15.82
N VAL A 243 -17.06 20.98 15.40
CA VAL A 243 -17.55 19.69 15.90
C VAL A 243 -17.18 18.65 14.84
N CYS A 244 -16.05 17.97 15.03
CA CYS A 244 -15.68 16.82 14.23
C CYS A 244 -16.49 15.60 14.68
N LEU A 245 -17.66 15.37 14.08
CA LEU A 245 -18.41 14.13 14.26
C LEU A 245 -17.75 13.01 13.47
N TRP A 246 -16.81 12.32 14.11
CA TRP A 246 -16.36 11.01 13.62
C TRP A 246 -17.43 9.97 13.97
N ASN A 247 -18.18 9.53 12.96
CA ASN A 247 -19.13 8.42 12.99
C ASN A 247 -20.35 8.56 13.92
N GLU A 248 -21.38 9.28 13.48
CA GLU A 248 -22.77 8.79 13.46
C GLU A 248 -23.61 9.76 12.62
N TRP A 249 -24.15 9.32 11.49
CA TRP A 249 -25.22 10.05 10.80
C TRP A 249 -26.51 9.89 11.61
N LYS A 250 -26.62 10.64 12.71
CA LYS A 250 -27.92 11.04 13.24
C LYS A 250 -28.08 12.51 12.92
N THR A 251 -29.05 12.79 12.04
CA THR A 251 -29.56 14.13 11.78
C THR A 251 -29.92 14.80 13.10
N LEU A 252 -29.05 15.69 13.58
CA LEU A 252 -29.43 16.70 14.55
C LEU A 252 -30.22 17.76 13.78
N ASP A 253 -31.53 17.65 13.87
CA ASP A 253 -32.47 18.61 13.30
C ASP A 253 -32.54 19.81 14.27
N LEU A 254 -31.83 20.89 13.94
CA LEU A 254 -32.03 22.21 14.55
C LEU A 254 -31.71 23.28 13.50
N ALA A 255 -32.76 23.64 12.76
CA ALA A 255 -33.10 24.96 12.19
C ALA A 255 -31.93 25.86 11.74
N THR A 256 -31.78 26.27 10.47
CA THR A 256 -32.78 27.02 9.70
C THR A 256 -32.35 27.12 8.21
N HIS A 257 -33.35 27.05 7.33
CA HIS A 257 -33.37 27.24 5.88
C HIS A 257 -32.31 28.15 5.21
N ALA A 258 -31.68 27.67 4.12
CA ALA A 258 -31.87 28.20 2.76
C ALA A 258 -31.18 27.37 1.65
N CYS A 259 -31.97 27.02 0.64
CA CYS A 259 -31.63 26.60 -0.73
C CYS A 259 -31.05 25.19 -0.99
N ARG A 260 -31.99 24.26 -1.22
CA ARG A 260 -31.83 22.97 -1.92
C ARG A 260 -31.40 23.15 -3.38
N ARG A 261 -30.33 22.47 -3.81
CA ARG A 261 -30.28 21.79 -5.12
C ARG A 261 -29.61 20.43 -5.00
N ARG A 262 -30.33 19.42 -5.48
CA ARG A 262 -29.94 18.00 -5.54
C ARG A 262 -28.83 17.78 -6.55
N SER A 263 -27.80 17.01 -6.19
CA SER A 263 -27.23 15.99 -7.08
C SER A 263 -26.66 14.84 -6.24
N LYS A 264 -27.07 13.62 -6.57
CA LYS A 264 -26.53 12.38 -5.99
C LYS A 264 -25.06 12.27 -6.41
N CYS A 265 -24.15 12.54 -5.48
CA CYS A 265 -22.74 12.16 -5.57
C CYS A 265 -22.42 11.29 -4.36
N SER A 266 -22.28 9.99 -4.57
CA SER A 266 -21.68 9.07 -3.59
C SER A 266 -20.16 9.31 -3.57
N HIS A 267 -19.76 10.37 -2.88
CA HIS A 267 -18.38 10.67 -2.53
C HIS A 267 -18.39 11.15 -1.07
N SER A 268 -17.59 10.50 -0.23
CA SER A 268 -17.33 10.95 1.13
C SER A 268 -16.60 12.29 1.06
N TYR A 269 -17.33 13.39 1.07
CA TYR A 269 -16.78 14.72 1.31
C TYR A 269 -16.79 14.98 2.82
N PHE A 270 -15.64 15.42 3.34
CA PHE A 270 -15.57 16.07 4.64
C PHE A 270 -16.29 17.42 4.53
N PHE A 271 -17.37 17.61 5.29
CA PHE A 271 -18.01 18.92 5.46
C PHE A 271 -17.58 19.48 6.80
N PHE A 272 -16.82 20.58 6.76
CA PHE A 272 -16.55 21.39 7.95
C PHE A 272 -17.66 22.43 8.10
N PHE A 273 -18.41 22.37 9.19
CA PHE A 273 -19.33 23.43 9.59
C PHE A 273 -18.58 24.37 10.53
N PHE A 274 -18.50 25.66 10.17
CA PHE A 274 -17.90 26.69 11.00
C PHE A 274 -19.01 27.51 11.66
N PHE A 275 -19.06 27.49 12.99
CA PHE A 275 -19.89 28.41 13.76
C PHE A 275 -19.00 29.52 14.31
N ARG A 276 -19.32 30.76 13.97
CA ARG A 276 -18.68 31.95 14.56
C ARG A 276 -19.53 32.38 15.74
N ASN A 277 -18.98 32.33 16.95
CA ASN A 277 -19.62 32.95 18.11
C ASN A 277 -19.56 34.47 17.91
N THR A 278 -20.69 35.08 17.58
CA THR A 278 -20.88 36.52 17.72
C THR A 278 -21.37 36.77 19.14
N VAL A 279 -20.47 37.21 20.02
CA VAL A 279 -20.80 37.85 21.29
C VAL A 279 -20.78 39.35 21.07
#